data_AF-A0A318KI69-F1
#
_entry.id   AF-A0A318KI69-F1
#
_cell.length_a   1.000
_cell.length_b   1.000
_cell.length_c   1.000
_cell.angle_alpha   90.00
_cell.angle_beta   90.00
_cell.angle_gamma   90.00
#
_symmetry.space_group_name_H-M   'P 1'
#
loop_
_entity.id
_entity.type
_entity.pdbx_description
1 polymer ?
#
loop_
_entity_poly.entity_id
_entity_poly.type
_entity_poly.pdbx_seq_one_letter_code
_entity_poly.pdbx_strand_id
1 'polypeptide(L)'
;MKCEKCGKELEYIEVNSFNYDGSDSFDKAWFEEKEVDAVVLEIDKNWTGYELDEEEMTSTIRCPHCNQFPFKNKEIQVYEVVRAVMFKEVIGDE
;
A
#
# COMPACT_ATOMS: atom_id res chain seq x y z
N MET A 1 -3.12 -8.94 -8.52
CA MET A 1 -3.37 -10.00 -7.52
C MET A 1 -4.86 -10.24 -7.37
N LYS A 2 -5.26 -11.35 -6.72
CA LYS A 2 -6.66 -11.68 -6.42
C LYS A 2 -6.92 -11.63 -4.92
N CYS A 3 -8.05 -11.04 -4.50
CA CYS A 3 -8.46 -11.04 -3.10
C CYS A 3 -8.79 -12.47 -2.64
N GLU A 4 -8.15 -12.94 -1.58
CA GLU A 4 -8.34 -14.30 -1.06
C GLU A 4 -9.64 -14.49 -0.28
N LYS A 5 -10.32 -13.38 0.05
CA LYS A 5 -11.63 -13.39 0.75
C LYS A 5 -12.80 -13.46 -0.21
N CYS A 6 -12.82 -12.60 -1.22
CA CYS A 6 -13.96 -12.49 -2.16
C CYS A 6 -13.69 -13.05 -3.55
N GLY A 7 -12.43 -13.39 -3.87
CA GLY A 7 -12.04 -14.00 -5.13
C GLY A 7 -12.04 -13.07 -6.34
N LYS A 8 -12.23 -11.76 -6.15
CA LYS A 8 -12.16 -10.76 -7.24
C LYS A 8 -10.72 -10.34 -7.49
N GLU A 9 -10.43 -10.00 -8.75
CA GLU A 9 -9.15 -9.39 -9.12
C GLU A 9 -9.06 -7.97 -8.58
N LEU A 10 -7.85 -7.61 -8.15
CA LEU A 10 -7.49 -6.30 -7.65
C LEU A 10 -6.54 -5.65 -8.65
N GLU A 11 -6.78 -4.38 -8.93
CA GLU A 11 -5.83 -3.48 -9.59
C GLU A 11 -5.07 -2.64 -8.54
N TYR A 12 -5.76 -2.30 -7.45
CA TYR A 12 -5.22 -1.56 -6.30
C TYR A 12 -5.85 -2.10 -5.00
N ILE A 13 -5.24 -1.73 -3.88
CA ILE A 13 -5.75 -1.94 -2.52
C ILE A 13 -6.10 -0.59 -1.92
N GLU A 14 -7.14 -0.53 -1.11
CA GLU A 14 -7.49 0.69 -0.37
C GLU A 14 -6.75 0.70 0.97
N VAL A 15 -6.15 1.82 1.31
CA VAL A 15 -5.48 2.03 2.59
C VAL A 15 -6.15 3.22 3.27
N ASN A 16 -6.57 3.04 4.52
CA ASN A 16 -7.09 4.16 5.31
C ASN A 16 -5.91 5.03 5.74
N SER A 17 -5.94 6.29 5.30
CA SER A 17 -4.98 7.33 5.64
C SER A 17 -5.59 8.35 6.59
N PHE A 18 -4.89 8.62 7.69
CA PHE A 18 -5.27 9.65 8.65
C PHE A 18 -4.75 11.03 8.21
N ASN A 19 -5.66 11.93 7.88
CA ASN A 19 -5.32 13.26 7.38
C ASN A 19 -4.97 14.22 8.52
N TYR A 20 -4.21 15.27 8.19
CA TYR A 20 -3.83 16.33 9.14
C TYR A 20 -5.03 17.04 9.79
N ASP A 21 -6.17 17.11 9.09
CA ASP A 21 -7.40 17.71 9.60
C ASP A 21 -8.19 16.80 10.56
N GLY A 22 -7.67 15.61 10.85
CA GLY A 22 -8.30 14.61 11.72
C GLY A 22 -9.36 13.75 11.03
N SER A 23 -9.50 13.85 9.70
CA SER A 23 -10.39 13.00 8.91
C SER A 23 -9.69 11.72 8.42
N ASP A 24 -10.49 10.69 8.15
CA ASP A 24 -10.05 9.48 7.47
C ASP A 24 -10.31 9.61 5.96
N SER A 25 -9.35 9.14 5.16
CA SER A 25 -9.52 9.00 3.71
C SER A 25 -9.03 7.64 3.22
N PHE A 26 -9.54 7.18 2.08
CA PHE A 26 -9.06 5.95 1.45
C PHE A 26 -8.16 6.29 0.28
N ASP A 27 -6.88 5.99 0.42
CA ASP A 27 -5.90 6.09 -0.65
C ASP A 27 -5.82 4.79 -1.44
N LYS A 28 -5.57 4.92 -2.75
CA LYS A 28 -5.30 3.78 -3.61
C LYS A 28 -3.82 3.44 -3.54
N ALA A 29 -3.52 2.30 -2.93
CA ALA A 29 -2.20 1.72 -2.93
C ALA A 29 -2.06 0.75 -4.10
N TRP A 30 -1.16 1.07 -5.03
CA TRP A 30 -0.73 0.15 -6.07
C TRP A 30 0.25 -0.86 -5.46
N PHE A 31 0.27 -2.06 -6.03
CA PHE A 31 1.09 -3.14 -5.52
C PHE A 31 1.87 -3.84 -6.62
N GLU A 32 2.92 -4.55 -6.19
CA GLU A 32 3.69 -5.45 -7.00
C GLU A 32 3.67 -6.85 -6.39
N GLU A 33 3.35 -7.86 -7.20
CA GLU A 33 3.47 -9.28 -6.82
C GLU A 33 4.91 -9.75 -7.03
N LYS A 34 5.50 -10.36 -6.01
CA LYS A 34 6.86 -10.93 -6.05
C LYS A 34 6.79 -12.44 -6.21
N GLU A 35 7.85 -13.03 -6.76
CA GLU A 35 7.95 -14.48 -7.06
C GLU A 35 7.82 -15.41 -5.82
N VAL A 36 7.92 -14.85 -4.62
CA VAL A 36 7.83 -15.57 -3.32
C VAL A 36 6.43 -15.48 -2.68
N ASP A 37 5.38 -15.36 -3.50
CA ASP A 37 3.98 -15.17 -3.06
C ASP A 37 3.80 -13.97 -2.10
N ALA A 38 4.67 -12.96 -2.22
CA ALA A 38 4.61 -11.73 -1.45
C ALA A 38 4.01 -10.60 -2.28
N VAL A 39 3.29 -9.69 -1.62
CA VAL A 39 2.76 -8.47 -2.24
C VAL A 39 3.39 -7.26 -1.56
N VAL A 40 4.01 -6.41 -2.36
CA VAL A 40 4.65 -5.18 -1.89
C VAL A 40 3.77 -4.00 -2.22
N LEU A 41 3.52 -3.16 -1.23
CA LEU A 41 2.80 -1.89 -1.34
C LEU A 41 3.81 -0.76 -1.09
N GLU A 42 3.86 0.23 -1.97
CA GLU A 42 4.57 1.49 -1.71
C GLU A 42 3.55 2.55 -1.27
N ILE A 43 3.61 2.90 0.01
CA ILE A 43 2.66 3.79 0.67
C ILE A 43 3.40 4.75 1.59
N ASP A 44 2.87 5.96 1.78
CA ASP A 44 3.55 7.01 2.56
C ASP A 44 3.70 6.57 4.01
N LYS A 45 4.90 6.68 4.59
CA LYS A 45 5.19 6.21 5.95
C LYS A 45 4.26 6.75 7.04
N ASN A 46 3.56 7.86 6.79
CA ASN A 46 2.64 8.47 7.74
C ASN A 46 1.18 8.02 7.52
N TRP A 47 0.89 7.06 6.64
CA TRP A 47 -0.49 6.70 6.26
C TRP A 47 -1.34 6.36 7.49
N THR A 48 -0.77 5.70 8.48
CA THR A 48 -1.46 5.32 9.73
C THR A 48 -1.23 6.25 10.91
N GLY A 49 -0.49 7.35 10.74
CA GLY A 49 0.08 8.07 11.88
C GLY A 49 1.22 7.29 12.55
N TYR A 50 1.97 7.96 13.43
CA TYR A 50 3.07 7.33 14.16
C TYR A 50 2.52 6.31 15.18
N GLU A 51 3.24 5.20 15.37
CA GLU A 51 3.06 4.22 16.47
C GLU A 51 1.99 3.12 16.34
N LEU A 52 1.39 2.88 15.17
CA LEU A 52 0.49 1.72 15.04
C LEU A 52 1.25 0.39 15.09
N ASP A 53 0.66 -0.61 15.72
CA ASP A 53 1.15 -1.99 15.65
C ASP A 53 0.72 -2.69 14.35
N GLU A 54 1.25 -3.90 14.10
CA GLU A 54 0.94 -4.66 12.88
C GLU A 54 -0.56 -4.97 12.73
N GLU A 55 -1.28 -5.22 13.82
CA GLU A 55 -2.71 -5.52 13.78
C GLU A 55 -3.50 -4.28 13.35
N GLU A 56 -3.19 -3.14 13.95
CA GLU A 56 -3.77 -1.86 13.61
C GLU A 56 -3.48 -1.49 12.15
N MET A 57 -2.24 -1.67 11.67
CA MET A 57 -1.88 -1.46 10.27
C MET A 57 -2.70 -2.33 9.32
N THR A 58 -2.80 -3.65 9.56
CA THR A 58 -3.58 -4.52 8.67
C THR A 58 -5.07 -4.18 8.65
N SER A 59 -5.62 -3.58 9.71
CA SER A 59 -7.01 -3.12 9.77
C SER A 59 -7.32 -1.93 8.83
N THR A 60 -6.27 -1.18 8.47
CA THR A 60 -6.36 -0.05 7.53
C THR A 60 -6.32 -0.48 6.06
N ILE A 61 -5.86 -1.70 5.78
CA ILE A 61 -5.69 -2.24 4.43
C ILE A 61 -6.94 -3.03 4.02
N ARG A 62 -7.56 -2.67 2.90
CA ARG A 62 -8.86 -3.20 2.47
C ARG A 62 -8.94 -3.49 0.99
N CYS A 63 -9.63 -4.58 0.67
CA CYS A 63 -10.07 -4.87 -0.68
C CYS A 63 -11.17 -3.88 -1.10
N PRO A 64 -11.04 -3.16 -2.23
CA PRO A 64 -12.06 -2.20 -2.70
C PRO A 64 -13.42 -2.83 -3.04
N HIS A 65 -13.49 -4.16 -3.12
CA HIS A 65 -14.72 -4.87 -3.50
C HIS A 65 -15.50 -5.47 -2.34
N CYS A 66 -14.83 -5.82 -1.24
CA CYS A 66 -15.48 -6.46 -0.09
C CYS A 66 -15.15 -5.80 1.25
N ASN A 67 -14.32 -4.76 1.25
CA ASN A 67 -13.92 -3.97 2.43
C ASN A 67 -13.24 -4.79 3.53
N GLN A 68 -12.77 -6.00 3.21
CA GLN A 68 -12.00 -6.85 4.11
C GLN A 68 -10.53 -6.82 3.74
N PHE A 69 -9.66 -7.12 4.71
CA PHE A 69 -8.25 -7.36 4.44
C PHE A 69 -8.10 -8.48 3.38
N PRO A 70 -7.39 -8.21 2.26
CA PRO A 70 -7.44 -9.07 1.08
C PRO A 70 -6.75 -10.43 1.23
N PHE A 71 -5.89 -10.62 2.24
CA PHE A 71 -5.10 -11.83 2.43
C PHE A 71 -5.58 -12.68 3.62
N LYS A 72 -5.28 -13.98 3.60
CA LYS A 72 -5.48 -14.90 4.72
C LYS A 72 -4.34 -14.80 5.73
N ASN A 73 -3.09 -14.73 5.26
CA ASN A 73 -1.95 -14.42 6.12
C ASN A 73 -1.95 -12.92 6.42
N LYS A 74 -1.86 -12.55 7.71
CA LYS A 74 -1.85 -11.17 8.18
C LYS A 74 -0.45 -10.65 8.52
N GLU A 75 0.58 -11.48 8.36
CA GLU A 75 1.96 -11.04 8.54
C GLU A 75 2.25 -9.86 7.59
N ILE A 76 2.78 -8.77 8.15
CA ILE A 76 3.19 -7.58 7.42
C ILE A 76 4.59 -7.20 7.88
N GLN A 77 5.44 -6.82 6.94
CA GLN A 77 6.76 -6.28 7.24
C GLN A 77 6.84 -4.87 6.66
N VAL A 78 7.07 -3.89 7.52
CA VAL A 78 7.13 -2.47 7.14
C VAL A 78 8.57 -2.01 7.11
N TYR A 79 8.97 -1.43 5.97
CA TYR A 79 10.31 -0.90 5.76
C TYR A 79 10.24 0.59 5.45
N GLU A 80 11.17 1.37 5.99
CA GLU A 80 11.39 2.73 5.53
C GLU A 80 12.07 2.70 4.16
N VAL A 81 11.36 3.12 3.11
CA VAL A 81 11.88 3.17 1.74
C VAL A 81 12.30 4.61 1.40
N VAL A 82 13.54 4.79 0.96
CA VAL A 82 14.01 6.07 0.40
C VAL A 82 13.82 6.07 -1.11
N ARG A 83 12.89 6.89 -1.61
CA ARG A 83 12.68 7.07 -3.05
C ARG A 83 13.63 8.13 -3.61
N ALA A 84 14.69 7.71 -4.30
CA ALA A 84 15.61 8.62 -4.99
C ALA A 84 15.09 8.96 -6.40
N VAL A 85 15.05 10.26 -6.73
CA VAL A 85 14.72 10.76 -8.07
C VAL A 85 15.95 11.45 -8.66
N MET A 86 16.36 11.03 -9.84
CA MET A 86 17.54 11.55 -10.54
C MET A 86 17.15 11.99 -11.95
N PHE A 87 17.72 13.11 -12.41
CA PHE A 87 17.45 13.67 -13.73
C PHE A 87 18.58 13.31 -14.68
N LYS A 88 18.25 12.86 -15.89
CA LYS A 88 19.23 12.65 -16.96
C LYS A 88 19.58 13.99 -17.59
N GLU A 89 20.84 14.15 -17.99
CA GLU A 89 21.25 15.27 -18.83
C GLU A 89 20.60 15.12 -20.22
N VAL A 90 19.93 16.18 -20.68
CA VAL A 90 19.39 16.25 -22.05
C VAL A 90 20.52 16.77 -22.93
N ILE A 91 21.22 15.87 -23.63
CA ILE A 91 22.15 16.27 -24.68
C ILE A 91 21.28 16.69 -25.87
N GLY A 92 21.20 18.00 -26.13
CA GLY A 92 20.56 18.51 -27.34
C GLY A 92 21.46 18.23 -28.54
N ASP A 93 20.89 17.63 -29.59
CA ASP A 93 21.52 17.61 -30.91
C ASP A 93 21.42 19.03 -31.49
N GLU A 94 22.49 19.83 -31.36
CA GLU A 94 22.70 21.06 -32.13
C GLU A 94 22.99 20.75 -33.61
#